data_AF-A0A964MC25-F1
#
_entry.id   AF-A0A964MC25-F1
#
_cell.length_a   1.000
_cell.length_b   1.000
_cell.length_c   1.000
_cell.angle_alpha   90.00
_cell.angle_beta   90.00
_cell.angle_gamma   90.00
#
_symmetry.space_group_name_H-M   'P 1'
#
loop_
_entity.id
_entity.type
_entity.pdbx_description
1 polymer ?
#
loop_
_entity_poly.entity_id
_entity_poly.type
_entity_poly.pdbx_seq_one_letter_code
_entity_poly.pdbx_strand_id
1 'polypeptide(L)'
;MFALFDLLAVRLPFQPGWLEAWGRNPLALYLAHFLLLGLVYLPDQPGLYAQAPLWLAILEMVLLVLLLSGLAFWLKKKRIVLSL
;
A
#
# COMPACT_ATOMS: atom_id res chain seq x y z
N MET A 1 -1.67 24.98 -3.35
CA MET A 1 -1.44 23.56 -2.97
C MET A 1 -0.22 22.99 -3.69
N PHE A 2 -0.14 23.01 -5.03
CA PHE A 2 1.03 22.53 -5.79
C PHE A 2 2.38 23.18 -5.44
N ALA A 3 2.46 24.51 -5.31
CA ALA A 3 3.70 25.21 -4.98
C ALA A 3 4.27 24.85 -3.59
N LEU A 4 3.40 24.45 -2.65
CA LEU A 4 3.80 24.01 -1.31
C LEU A 4 4.48 22.62 -1.38
N PHE A 5 3.95 21.72 -2.22
CA PHE A 5 4.56 20.41 -2.47
C PHE A 5 5.89 20.53 -3.21
N ASP A 6 6.02 21.42 -4.19
CA ASP A 6 7.30 21.68 -4.87
C ASP A 6 8.38 22.20 -3.92
N LEU A 7 8.03 23.15 -3.03
CA LEU A 7 8.97 23.67 -2.04
C LEU A 7 9.41 22.61 -1.03
N LEU A 8 8.50 21.73 -0.61
CA LEU A 8 8.80 20.62 0.30
C LEU A 8 9.63 19.53 -0.39
N ALA A 9 9.36 19.24 -1.66
CA ALA A 9 10.11 18.25 -2.45
C ALA A 9 11.57 18.67 -2.67
N VAL A 10 11.83 19.96 -2.88
CA VAL A 10 13.19 20.49 -3.04
C VAL A 10 13.98 20.47 -1.72
N ARG A 11 13.31 20.63 -0.57
CA ARG A 11 13.96 20.70 0.76
C ARG A 11 14.15 19.34 1.44
N LEU A 12 13.37 18.33 1.05
CA LEU A 12 13.46 16.97 1.56
C LEU A 12 13.90 16.03 0.44
N PRO A 13 15.21 15.84 0.21
CA PRO A 13 15.72 14.78 -0.68
C PRO A 13 15.49 13.37 -0.10
N PHE A 14 14.62 13.24 0.89
CA PHE A 14 14.26 12.02 1.58
C PHE A 14 13.26 11.24 0.70
N GLN A 15 13.79 10.55 -0.30
CA GLN A 15 13.06 9.52 -1.04
C GLN A 15 13.43 8.18 -0.42
N PRO A 16 12.79 7.77 0.69
CA PRO A 16 13.11 6.47 1.25
C PRO A 16 12.69 5.42 0.21
N GLY A 17 13.61 4.53 -0.15
CA GLY A 17 13.48 3.66 -1.33
C GLY A 17 12.25 2.75 -1.35
N TRP A 18 11.50 2.66 -0.24
CA TRP A 18 10.19 2.01 -0.15
C TRP A 18 9.05 2.88 -0.70
N LEU A 19 9.01 4.18 -0.43
CA LEU A 19 8.04 5.11 -1.06
C LEU A 19 8.28 5.21 -2.56
N GLU A 20 9.54 5.23 -2.99
CA GLU A 20 9.90 5.18 -4.41
C GLU A 20 9.41 3.87 -5.06
N ALA A 21 9.50 2.73 -4.34
CA ALA A 21 8.99 1.46 -4.83
C ALA A 21 7.47 1.48 -5.02
N TRP A 22 6.75 2.17 -4.13
CA TRP A 22 5.30 2.36 -4.24
C TRP A 22 4.94 3.26 -5.43
N GLY A 23 5.66 4.37 -5.61
CA GLY A 23 5.43 5.32 -6.71
C GLY A 23 5.80 4.79 -8.09
N ARG A 24 6.65 3.75 -8.18
CA ARG A 24 7.04 3.14 -9.46
C ARG A 24 5.94 2.30 -10.11
N ASN A 25 5.05 1.71 -9.31
CA ASN A 25 3.99 0.80 -9.77
C ASN A 25 2.65 1.04 -9.05
N PRO A 26 2.10 2.27 -9.09
CA PRO A 26 0.91 2.62 -8.32
C PRO A 26 -0.31 1.80 -8.76
N LEU A 27 -0.45 1.53 -10.06
CA LEU A 27 -1.54 0.74 -10.61
C LEU A 27 -1.51 -0.72 -10.12
N ALA A 28 -0.33 -1.35 -10.14
CA ALA A 28 -0.18 -2.73 -9.70
C ALA A 28 -0.50 -2.87 -8.21
N LEU A 29 -0.08 -1.90 -7.38
CA LEU A 29 -0.41 -1.87 -5.96
C LEU A 29 -1.90 -1.63 -5.71
N TYR A 30 -2.54 -0.78 -6.52
CA TYR A 30 -3.97 -0.52 -6.42
C TYR A 30 -4.81 -1.76 -6.75
N LEU A 31 -4.45 -2.49 -7.81
CA LEU A 31 -5.07 -3.77 -8.16
C LEU A 31 -4.83 -4.83 -7.07
N ALA A 32 -3.60 -4.94 -6.57
CA ALA A 32 -3.29 -5.85 -5.48
C ALA A 32 -4.07 -5.51 -4.21
N HIS A 33 -4.24 -4.22 -3.89
CA HIS A 33 -5.03 -3.77 -2.76
C HIS A 33 -6.49 -4.19 -2.91
N PHE A 34 -7.11 -4.02 -4.08
CA PHE A 34 -8.48 -4.50 -4.30
C PHE A 34 -8.62 -6.01 -4.20
N LEU A 35 -7.63 -6.77 -4.69
CA LEU A 35 -7.62 -8.22 -4.55
C LEU A 35 -7.52 -8.62 -3.07
N LEU A 36 -6.70 -7.94 -2.29
CA LEU A 36 -6.58 -8.15 -0.84
C LEU A 36 -7.87 -7.77 -0.10
N LEU A 37 -8.49 -6.63 -0.44
CA LEU A 37 -9.80 -6.25 0.10
C LEU A 37 -10.85 -7.29 -0.24
N GLY A 38 -10.89 -7.78 -1.48
CA GLY A 38 -11.76 -8.88 -1.86
C GLY A 38 -11.51 -10.13 -1.03
N LEU A 39 -10.25 -10.49 -0.77
CA LEU A 39 -9.94 -11.66 0.04
C LEU A 39 -10.34 -11.50 1.51
N VAL A 40 -10.17 -10.31 2.08
CA VAL A 40 -10.36 -10.07 3.52
C VAL A 40 -11.80 -9.68 3.84
N TYR A 41 -12.51 -8.98 2.95
CA TYR A 41 -13.86 -8.46 3.18
C TYR A 41 -14.98 -9.32 2.56
N LEU A 42 -14.72 -10.03 1.47
CA LEU A 42 -15.73 -10.90 0.85
C LEU A 42 -16.16 -12.11 1.70
N PRO A 43 -15.29 -12.76 2.51
CA PRO A 43 -15.81 -13.72 3.48
C PRO A 43 -16.57 -12.92 4.53
N ASP A 44 -17.90 -12.91 4.42
CA ASP A 44 -18.84 -12.35 5.41
C ASP A 44 -18.82 -13.18 6.70
N GLN A 45 -17.63 -13.36 7.26
CA GLN A 45 -17.36 -14.18 8.41
C GLN A 45 -17.60 -13.30 9.65
N PRO A 46 -18.68 -13.55 10.42
CA PRO A 46 -19.13 -12.64 11.46
C PRO A 46 -18.10 -12.43 12.59
N GLY A 47 -17.11 -13.32 12.73
CA GLY A 47 -16.02 -13.21 13.70
C GLY A 47 -14.93 -12.17 13.35
N LEU A 48 -14.85 -11.71 12.10
CA LEU A 48 -13.83 -10.74 11.65
C LEU A 48 -14.34 -9.29 11.65
N TYR A 49 -15.66 -9.07 11.59
CA TYR A 49 -16.20 -7.72 11.36
C TYR A 49 -17.29 -7.29 12.35
N ALA A 50 -18.18 -8.18 12.78
CA ALA A 50 -19.36 -7.75 13.54
C ALA A 50 -19.05 -7.35 15.00
N GLN A 51 -17.92 -7.80 15.56
CA GLN A 51 -17.49 -7.49 16.93
C GLN A 51 -15.95 -7.41 17.07
N ALA A 52 -15.22 -7.16 15.99
CA ALA A 52 -13.77 -7.21 16.04
C ALA A 52 -13.21 -6.05 16.91
N PRO A 53 -12.34 -6.34 17.89
CA PRO A 53 -11.65 -5.31 18.65
C PRO A 53 -10.79 -4.44 17.73
N LEU A 54 -10.67 -3.15 18.05
CA LEU A 54 -9.89 -2.16 17.28
C LEU A 54 -8.46 -2.61 16.97
N TRP A 55 -7.86 -3.42 17.86
CA TRP A 55 -6.53 -3.99 17.66
C TRP A 55 -6.43 -4.95 16.46
N LEU A 56 -7.48 -5.73 16.16
CA LEU A 56 -7.50 -6.59 14.98
C LEU A 56 -7.54 -5.76 13.71
N ALA A 57 -8.32 -4.66 13.68
CA ALA A 57 -8.34 -3.75 12.55
C ALA A 57 -6.97 -3.08 12.33
N ILE A 58 -6.28 -2.66 13.40
CA ILE A 58 -4.92 -2.11 13.30
C ILE A 58 -3.95 -3.18 12.77
N LEU A 59 -4.04 -4.41 13.27
CA LEU A 59 -3.21 -5.51 12.80
C LEU A 59 -3.44 -5.80 11.31
N GLU A 60 -4.70 -5.81 10.87
CA GLU A 60 -5.08 -5.99 9.48
C GLU A 60 -4.51 -4.87 8.59
N MET A 61 -4.65 -3.60 9.02
CA MET A 61 -4.05 -2.47 8.31
C MET A 61 -2.53 -2.61 8.17
N VAL A 62 -1.84 -2.96 9.25
CA VAL A 62 -0.39 -3.18 9.23
C VAL A 62 -0.04 -4.35 8.31
N LEU A 63 -0.77 -5.45 8.37
CA LEU A 63 -0.56 -6.61 7.51
C LEU A 63 -0.74 -6.26 6.02
N LEU A 64 -1.81 -5.56 5.67
CA LEU A 64 -2.08 -5.11 4.30
C LEU A 64 -0.97 -4.18 3.79
N VAL A 65 -0.53 -3.23 4.62
CA VAL A 65 0.58 -2.31 4.27
C VAL A 65 1.88 -3.09 4.07
N LEU A 66 2.17 -4.09 4.91
CA LEU A 66 3.37 -4.93 4.77
C LEU A 66 3.31 -5.79 3.51
N LEU A 67 2.16 -6.39 3.19
CA LEU A 67 1.97 -7.19 1.98
C LEU A 67 2.16 -6.35 0.72
N LEU A 68 1.53 -5.17 0.67
CA LEU A 68 1.68 -4.25 -0.45
C LEU A 68 3.12 -3.73 -0.57
N SER A 69 3.77 -3.42 0.55
CA SER A 69 5.19 -3.03 0.56
C SER A 69 6.10 -4.14 0.04
N GLY A 70 5.83 -5.38 0.45
CA GLY A 70 6.55 -6.56 -0.02
C GLY A 70 6.37 -6.76 -1.53
N LEU A 71 5.15 -6.60 -2.03
CA LEU A 71 4.84 -6.67 -3.46
C LEU A 71 5.55 -5.54 -4.23
N ALA A 72 5.50 -4.30 -3.73
CA ALA A 72 6.19 -3.15 -4.32
C ALA A 72 7.69 -3.42 -4.45
N PHE A 73 8.31 -3.94 -3.39
CA PHE A 73 9.73 -4.27 -3.36
C PHE A 73 10.06 -5.44 -4.30
N TRP A 74 9.21 -6.45 -4.35
CA TRP A 74 9.36 -7.58 -5.26
C TRP A 74 9.28 -7.15 -6.73
N LEU A 75 8.32 -6.30 -7.09
CA LEU A 75 8.20 -5.70 -8.42
C LEU A 75 9.42 -4.84 -8.76
N LYS A 76 9.91 -4.03 -7.79
CA LYS A 76 11.15 -3.25 -7.93
C LYS A 76 12.36 -4.16 -8.21
N LYS A 77 12.51 -5.26 -7.46
CA LYS A 77 13.58 -6.26 -7.66
C LYS A 77 13.50 -6.92 -9.03
N LYS A 78 12.29 -7.20 -9.52
CA LYS A 78 12.03 -7.78 -10.85
C LYS A 78 12.13 -6.77 -12.00
N ARG A 79 12.35 -5.49 -11.72
CA ARG A 79 12.39 -4.37 -12.69
C ARG A 79 11.14 -4.26 -13.56
N ILE A 80 10.01 -4.80 -13.10
CA ILE A 80 8.72 -4.70 -13.81
C ILE A 80 8.13 -3.33 -13.51
N VAL A 81 7.80 -2.58 -14.57
CA VAL A 81 7.16 -1.26 -14.48
C VAL A 81 5.81 -1.34 -15.17
N LEU A 82 4.75 -1.28 -14.37
CA LEU A 82 3.37 -1.17 -14.77
C LEU A 82 2.92 0.26 -14.40
N SER A 83 3.22 1.18 -15.29
CA SER A 83 2.74 2.57 -15.28
C SER A 83 1.88 2.78 -16.52
N LEU A 84 0.73 3.45 -16.35
CA LEU A 84 -0.07 4.00 -17.45
C LEU A 84 0.51 5.35 -17.89
#